data_AF-A0AAX7VG00-F1
#
_entry.id   AF-A0AAX7VG00-F1
#
_cell.length_a   1.000
_cell.length_b   1.000
_cell.length_c   1.000
_cell.angle_alpha   90.00
_cell.angle_beta   90.00
_cell.angle_gamma   90.00
#
_symmetry.space_group_name_H-M   'P 1'
#
loop_
_entity.id
_entity.type
_entity.pdbx_description
1 polymer ?
#
loop_
_entity_poly.entity_id
_entity_poly.type
_entity_poly.pdbx_seq_one_letter_code
_entity_poly.pdbx_strand_id
1 'polypeptide(L)'
;MKECVKGHLSEAVSVYEDRPREQWILDFPAQVALAGSQIWWTNDMELVFKRLEEGFESALKDYNKKQVSQLNMLIGMLLGELSSGDRQKIMTVCTIDVHARDIVASLIAKKVTTSQAFPWLSQLRHYWSEQLRHCYINICDAQFIYSYEYLGNTPRLVITPLTDREFTVCFVCPPVGPVPWWCQTLNSFVRSCSWQKASVMLSF
;
A
#
# COMPACT_ATOMS: atom_id res chain seq x y z
N MET A 1 -13.70 -14.53 -11.70
CA MET A 1 -13.02 -13.21 -11.64
C MET A 1 -12.10 -13.08 -10.42
N LYS A 2 -12.60 -13.30 -9.18
CA LYS A 2 -11.77 -13.22 -7.94
C LYS A 2 -10.54 -14.14 -7.97
N GLU A 3 -10.69 -15.41 -8.33
CA GLU A 3 -9.57 -16.36 -8.49
C GLU A 3 -8.54 -15.93 -9.55
N CYS A 4 -8.98 -15.21 -10.58
CA CYS A 4 -8.08 -14.70 -11.62
C CYS A 4 -7.19 -13.60 -11.05
N VAL A 5 -7.75 -12.64 -10.33
CA VAL A 5 -6.98 -11.57 -9.64
C VAL A 5 -6.03 -12.18 -8.61
N LYS A 6 -6.49 -13.19 -7.85
CA LYS A 6 -5.67 -13.94 -6.89
C LYS A 6 -4.49 -14.65 -7.57
N GLY A 7 -4.72 -15.31 -8.71
CA GLY A 7 -3.68 -15.98 -9.49
C GLY A 7 -2.62 -15.01 -10.00
N HIS A 8 -3.04 -13.92 -10.64
CA HIS A 8 -2.11 -12.89 -11.13
C HIS A 8 -1.35 -12.21 -9.98
N LEU A 9 -1.99 -12.01 -8.81
CA LEU A 9 -1.30 -11.46 -7.64
C LEU A 9 -0.24 -12.42 -7.11
N SER A 10 -0.53 -13.72 -7.06
CA SER A 10 0.46 -14.74 -6.67
C SER A 10 1.68 -14.73 -7.60
N GLU A 11 1.44 -14.66 -8.91
CA GLU A 11 2.50 -14.59 -9.91
C GLU A 11 3.31 -13.29 -9.76
N ALA A 12 2.64 -12.15 -9.65
CA ALA A 12 3.26 -10.85 -9.51
C ALA A 12 4.16 -10.76 -8.26
N VAL A 13 3.73 -11.33 -7.14
CA VAL A 13 4.55 -11.40 -5.92
C VAL A 13 5.79 -12.27 -6.14
N SER A 14 5.67 -13.40 -6.84
CA SER A 14 6.80 -14.32 -7.07
C SER A 14 7.90 -13.77 -7.99
N VAL A 15 7.55 -12.96 -8.99
CA VAL A 15 8.51 -12.46 -10.00
C VAL A 15 9.04 -11.05 -9.71
N TYR A 16 8.68 -10.46 -8.56
CA TYR A 16 9.01 -9.07 -8.24
C TYR A 16 10.52 -8.83 -8.11
N GLU A 17 11.26 -9.78 -7.54
CA GLU A 17 12.71 -9.66 -7.36
C GLU A 17 13.48 -9.90 -8.68
N ASP A 18 12.89 -10.63 -9.62
CA ASP A 18 13.55 -11.02 -10.88
C ASP A 18 13.56 -9.91 -11.94
N ARG A 19 12.70 -8.90 -11.80
CA ARG A 19 12.47 -7.88 -12.84
C ARG A 19 12.71 -6.45 -12.33
N PRO A 20 13.15 -5.53 -13.21
CA PRO A 20 13.16 -4.11 -12.88
C PRO A 20 11.74 -3.63 -12.54
N ARG A 21 11.60 -2.83 -11.48
CA ARG A 21 10.30 -2.33 -10.99
C ARG A 21 9.47 -1.65 -12.10
N GLU A 22 10.11 -0.89 -12.96
CA GLU A 22 9.50 -0.20 -14.11
C GLU A 22 8.81 -1.17 -15.09
N GLN A 23 9.49 -2.27 -15.42
CA GLN A 23 8.97 -3.30 -16.32
C GLN A 23 7.91 -4.14 -15.62
N TRP A 24 8.17 -4.52 -14.36
CA TRP A 24 7.23 -5.30 -13.55
C TRP A 24 5.87 -4.61 -13.42
N ILE A 25 5.82 -3.28 -13.23
CA ILE A 25 4.53 -2.55 -13.19
C ILE A 25 3.77 -2.64 -14.52
N LEU A 26 4.47 -2.67 -15.64
CA LEU A 26 3.85 -2.74 -16.97
C LEU A 26 3.32 -4.15 -17.27
N ASP A 27 4.02 -5.18 -16.84
CA ASP A 27 3.69 -6.59 -17.08
C ASP A 27 2.36 -7.03 -16.46
N PHE A 28 1.96 -6.39 -15.35
CA PHE A 28 0.76 -6.78 -14.60
C PHE A 28 -0.42 -5.79 -14.76
N PRO A 29 -1.67 -6.26 -14.59
CA PRO A 29 -2.83 -5.39 -14.51
C PRO A 29 -2.70 -4.37 -13.39
N ALA A 30 -3.23 -3.16 -13.59
CA ALA A 30 -3.05 -2.02 -12.67
C ALA A 30 -3.35 -2.36 -11.19
N GLN A 31 -4.46 -3.06 -10.93
CA GLN A 31 -4.82 -3.46 -9.57
C GLN A 31 -3.82 -4.44 -8.93
N VAL A 32 -3.29 -5.37 -9.73
CA VAL A 32 -2.31 -6.37 -9.27
C VAL A 32 -0.98 -5.70 -9.00
N ALA A 33 -0.51 -4.83 -9.90
CA ALA A 33 0.70 -4.04 -9.71
C ALA A 33 0.62 -3.16 -8.44
N LEU A 34 -0.54 -2.54 -8.17
CA LEU A 34 -0.78 -1.75 -6.96
C LEU A 34 -0.71 -2.60 -5.69
N ALA A 35 -1.49 -3.69 -5.62
CA ALA A 35 -1.52 -4.55 -4.45
C ALA A 35 -0.15 -5.21 -4.21
N GLY A 36 0.51 -5.70 -5.27
CA GLY A 36 1.86 -6.26 -5.19
C GLY A 36 2.90 -5.25 -4.71
N SER A 37 2.83 -3.99 -5.18
CA SER A 37 3.71 -2.92 -4.69
C SER A 37 3.53 -2.66 -3.19
N GLN A 38 2.29 -2.70 -2.68
CA GLN A 38 2.01 -2.53 -1.25
C GLN A 38 2.49 -3.70 -0.39
N ILE A 39 2.38 -4.93 -0.92
CA ILE A 39 2.92 -6.14 -0.27
C ILE A 39 4.44 -6.01 -0.14
N TRP A 40 5.12 -5.71 -1.24
CA TRP A 40 6.58 -5.58 -1.23
C TRP A 40 7.08 -4.38 -0.42
N TRP A 41 6.34 -3.28 -0.39
CA TRP A 41 6.64 -2.18 0.51
C TRP A 41 6.57 -2.60 1.99
N THR A 42 5.57 -3.42 2.36
CA THR A 42 5.43 -3.97 3.72
C THR A 42 6.62 -4.88 4.05
N ASN A 43 6.98 -5.79 3.14
CA ASN A 43 8.13 -6.69 3.30
C ASN A 43 9.46 -5.91 3.45
N ASP A 44 9.70 -4.93 2.57
CA ASP A 44 10.91 -4.08 2.64
C ASP A 44 10.98 -3.33 3.98
N MET A 45 9.84 -2.82 4.49
CA MET A 45 9.78 -2.15 5.79
C MET A 45 10.10 -3.08 6.95
N GLU A 46 9.63 -4.34 6.93
CA GLU A 46 9.96 -5.32 7.96
C GLU A 46 11.46 -5.66 7.97
N LEU A 47 12.08 -5.77 6.80
CA LEU A 47 13.53 -5.94 6.69
C LEU A 47 14.29 -4.74 7.25
N VAL A 48 13.79 -3.52 7.00
CA VAL A 48 14.37 -2.29 7.56
C VAL A 48 14.24 -2.27 9.09
N PHE A 49 13.10 -2.68 9.66
CA PHE A 49 12.96 -2.78 11.11
C PHE A 49 13.88 -3.83 11.73
N LYS A 50 14.05 -5.00 11.09
CA LYS A 50 15.03 -6.00 11.55
C LYS A 50 16.45 -5.44 11.60
N ARG A 51 16.87 -4.71 10.55
CA ARG A 51 18.18 -4.03 10.52
C ARG A 51 18.30 -2.96 11.61
N LEU A 52 17.24 -2.22 11.90
CA LEU A 52 17.24 -1.27 13.01
C LEU A 52 17.44 -1.97 14.36
N GLU A 53 16.78 -3.10 14.58
CA GLU A 53 16.94 -3.92 15.80
C GLU A 53 18.35 -4.51 15.93
N GLU A 54 19.01 -4.80 14.81
CA GLU A 54 20.43 -5.19 14.74
C GLU A 54 21.42 -4.03 14.99
N GLY A 55 20.92 -2.78 15.11
CA GLY A 55 21.73 -1.59 15.41
C GLY A 55 22.10 -0.73 14.21
N PHE A 56 21.57 -1.01 13.01
CA PHE A 56 21.80 -0.18 11.82
C PHE A 56 20.88 1.06 11.81
N GLU A 57 21.22 2.09 12.59
CA GLU A 57 20.41 3.31 12.73
C GLU A 57 20.13 4.07 11.41
N SER A 58 20.95 3.88 10.38
CA SER A 58 20.75 4.53 9.06
C SER A 58 19.75 3.79 8.16
N ALA A 59 19.30 2.59 8.52
CA ALA A 59 18.51 1.72 7.64
C ALA A 59 17.25 2.40 7.08
N LEU A 60 16.50 3.15 7.90
CA LEU A 60 15.33 3.91 7.44
C LEU A 60 15.70 5.03 6.46
N LYS A 61 16.80 5.75 6.72
CA LYS A 61 17.24 6.86 5.86
C LYS A 61 17.72 6.34 4.51
N ASP A 62 18.43 5.22 4.50
CA ASP A 62 18.91 4.59 3.28
C ASP A 62 17.76 4.01 2.46
N TYR A 63 16.76 3.42 3.13
CA TYR A 63 15.53 2.99 2.48
C TYR A 63 14.71 4.16 1.91
N ASN A 64 14.61 5.28 2.63
CA ASN A 64 13.92 6.47 2.13
C ASN A 64 14.60 7.02 0.85
N LYS A 65 15.93 7.04 0.79
CA LYS A 65 16.68 7.39 -0.43
C LYS A 65 16.38 6.41 -1.58
N LYS A 66 16.32 5.09 -1.31
CA LYS A 66 15.91 4.07 -2.29
C LYS A 66 14.51 4.38 -2.84
N GLN A 67 13.54 4.69 -1.98
CA GLN A 67 12.18 5.05 -2.41
C GLN A 67 12.15 6.30 -3.28
N VAL A 68 12.89 7.36 -2.92
CA VAL A 68 12.99 8.58 -3.74
C VAL A 68 13.59 8.28 -5.11
N SER A 69 14.63 7.45 -5.18
CA SER A 69 15.22 7.03 -6.46
C SER A 69 14.23 6.24 -7.31
N GLN A 70 13.49 5.30 -6.73
CA GLN A 70 12.46 4.52 -7.42
C GLN A 70 11.31 5.39 -7.91
N LEU A 71 10.89 6.37 -7.12
CA LEU A 71 9.85 7.31 -7.53
C LEU A 71 10.30 8.18 -8.70
N ASN A 72 11.53 8.70 -8.67
CA ASN A 72 12.07 9.51 -9.76
C ASN A 72 12.19 8.72 -11.07
N MET A 73 12.52 7.43 -10.99
CA MET A 73 12.50 6.51 -12.13
C MET A 73 11.10 6.40 -12.75
N LEU A 74 10.06 6.16 -11.93
CA LEU A 74 8.67 6.11 -12.41
C LEU A 74 8.17 7.45 -12.96
N ILE A 75 8.56 8.58 -12.35
CA ILE A 75 8.26 9.91 -12.86
C ILE A 75 8.94 10.13 -14.23
N GLY A 76 10.18 9.65 -14.39
CA GLY A 76 10.89 9.66 -15.66
C GLY A 76 10.12 8.92 -16.77
N MET A 77 9.56 7.75 -16.46
CA MET A 77 8.71 7.02 -17.41
C MET A 77 7.47 7.83 -17.83
N LEU A 78 6.86 8.58 -16.89
CA LEU A 78 5.69 9.42 -17.19
C LEU A 78 6.01 10.57 -18.16
N LEU A 79 7.26 11.03 -18.23
CA LEU A 79 7.68 12.05 -19.20
C LEU A 79 7.85 11.48 -20.62
N GLY A 80 7.96 10.16 -20.76
CA GLY A 80 8.08 9.48 -22.04
C GLY A 80 6.75 9.21 -22.75
N GLU A 81 6.85 8.47 -23.86
CA GLU A 81 5.71 7.98 -24.61
C GLU A 81 5.13 6.72 -23.95
N LEU A 82 3.88 6.79 -23.53
CA LEU A 82 3.16 5.72 -22.85
C LEU A 82 1.71 5.71 -23.34
N SER A 83 1.11 4.52 -23.38
CA SER A 83 -0.33 4.38 -23.64
C SER A 83 -1.14 5.11 -22.55
N SER A 84 -2.35 5.55 -22.85
CA SER A 84 -3.21 6.21 -21.86
C SER A 84 -3.46 5.33 -20.63
N GLY A 85 -3.59 4.01 -20.84
CA GLY A 85 -3.81 3.05 -19.75
C GLY A 85 -2.58 2.87 -18.86
N ASP A 86 -1.40 2.74 -19.46
CA ASP A 86 -0.15 2.58 -18.71
C ASP A 86 0.24 3.87 -17.99
N ARG A 87 0.04 5.02 -18.63
CA ARG A 87 0.21 6.34 -17.98
C ARG A 87 -0.65 6.45 -16.73
N GLN A 88 -1.92 6.06 -16.80
CA GLN A 88 -2.83 6.09 -15.66
C GLN A 88 -2.42 5.08 -14.58
N LYS A 89 -1.97 3.89 -14.97
CA LYS A 89 -1.46 2.85 -14.07
C LYS A 89 -0.23 3.35 -13.29
N ILE A 90 0.77 3.89 -13.99
CA ILE A 90 1.99 4.44 -13.38
C ILE A 90 1.66 5.64 -12.50
N MET A 91 0.78 6.55 -12.93
CA MET A 91 0.34 7.68 -12.12
C MET A 91 -0.29 7.20 -10.80
N THR A 92 -1.10 6.15 -10.87
CA THR A 92 -1.75 5.57 -9.69
C THR A 92 -0.74 4.93 -8.74
N VAL A 93 0.26 4.21 -9.26
CA VAL A 93 1.35 3.64 -8.45
C VAL A 93 2.18 4.75 -7.80
N CYS A 94 2.53 5.81 -8.56
CA CYS A 94 3.26 6.96 -8.05
C CYS A 94 2.55 7.64 -6.87
N THR A 95 1.22 7.80 -6.94
CA THR A 95 0.43 8.36 -5.83
C THR A 95 0.57 7.54 -4.55
N ILE A 96 0.55 6.22 -4.65
CA ILE A 96 0.72 5.33 -3.49
C ILE A 96 2.18 5.34 -2.98
N ASP A 97 3.15 5.36 -3.89
CA ASP A 97 4.57 5.40 -3.52
C ASP A 97 4.98 6.71 -2.84
N VAL A 98 4.40 7.85 -3.24
CA VAL A 98 4.56 9.13 -2.56
C VAL A 98 4.08 9.04 -1.11
N HIS A 99 2.88 8.49 -0.90
CA HIS A 99 2.35 8.27 0.44
C HIS A 99 3.23 7.33 1.28
N ALA A 100 3.67 6.21 0.70
CA ALA A 100 4.58 5.27 1.35
C ALA A 100 5.92 5.92 1.77
N ARG A 101 6.49 6.77 0.92
CA ARG A 101 7.69 7.56 1.23
C ARG A 101 7.45 8.53 2.38
N ASP A 102 6.31 9.22 2.37
CA ASP A 102 5.98 10.22 3.39
C ASP A 102 5.76 9.58 4.77
N ILE A 103 5.21 8.35 4.82
CA ILE A 103 5.17 7.54 6.04
C ILE A 103 6.59 7.28 6.55
N VAL A 104 7.50 6.81 5.69
CA VAL A 104 8.89 6.53 6.09
C VAL A 104 9.59 7.79 6.59
N ALA A 105 9.40 8.93 5.92
CA ALA A 105 9.93 10.22 6.37
C ALA A 105 9.38 10.62 7.76
N SER A 106 8.09 10.38 8.00
CA SER A 106 7.45 10.59 9.30
C SER A 106 8.00 9.67 10.40
N LEU A 107 8.26 8.40 10.08
CA LEU A 107 8.89 7.44 11.00
C LEU A 107 10.31 7.87 11.39
N ILE A 108 11.09 8.37 10.42
CA ILE A 108 12.43 8.94 10.66
C ILE A 108 12.34 10.15 11.59
N ALA A 109 11.43 11.09 11.32
CA ALA A 109 11.25 12.29 12.12
C ALA A 109 10.84 11.96 13.57
N LYS A 110 10.00 10.93 13.76
CA LYS A 110 9.57 10.42 15.06
C LYS A 110 10.59 9.48 15.73
N LYS A 111 11.73 9.21 15.08
CA LYS A 111 12.79 8.30 15.55
C LYS A 111 12.26 6.93 15.97
N VAL A 112 11.39 6.35 15.14
CA VAL A 112 10.83 5.02 15.40
C VAL A 112 11.90 3.95 15.14
N THR A 113 12.15 3.10 16.13
CA THR A 113 13.18 2.05 16.08
C THR A 113 12.61 0.62 16.03
N THR A 114 11.31 0.45 16.28
CA THR A 114 10.71 -0.87 16.49
C THR A 114 9.48 -1.06 15.61
N SER A 115 9.30 -2.28 15.10
CA SER A 115 8.13 -2.69 14.31
C SER A 115 6.80 -2.66 15.09
N GLN A 116 6.85 -2.58 16.42
CA GLN A 116 5.68 -2.50 17.31
C GLN A 116 5.24 -1.06 17.61
N ALA A 117 5.88 -0.06 17.00
CA ALA A 117 5.53 1.33 17.25
C ALA A 117 4.19 1.69 16.60
N PHE A 118 3.31 2.32 17.38
CA PHE A 118 1.99 2.74 16.91
C PHE A 118 1.98 3.51 15.58
N PRO A 119 2.90 4.46 15.30
CA PRO A 119 2.92 5.15 14.00
C PRO A 119 3.09 4.25 12.78
N TRP A 120 3.73 3.09 12.95
CA TRP A 120 3.81 2.05 11.92
C TRP A 120 2.60 1.12 11.98
N LEU A 121 2.20 0.71 13.19
CA LEU A 121 1.05 -0.17 13.40
C LEU A 121 -0.26 0.41 12.87
N SER A 122 -0.43 1.73 12.87
CA SER A 122 -1.62 2.41 12.34
C SER A 122 -1.74 2.39 10.82
N GLN A 123 -0.67 2.07 10.08
CA GLN A 123 -0.67 2.02 8.63
C GLN A 123 -1.26 0.71 8.10
N LEU A 124 -1.84 0.74 6.90
CA LEU A 124 -2.31 -0.46 6.22
C LEU A 124 -1.14 -1.29 5.67
N ARG A 125 -0.96 -2.49 6.22
CA ARG A 125 0.09 -3.44 5.85
C ARG A 125 -0.47 -4.61 5.07
N HIS A 126 0.13 -4.93 3.94
CA HIS A 126 -0.31 -6.03 3.08
C HIS A 126 0.68 -7.19 3.19
N TYR A 127 0.16 -8.38 3.48
CA TYR A 127 0.94 -9.59 3.68
C TYR A 127 0.49 -10.67 2.72
N TRP A 128 1.43 -11.21 1.94
CA TRP A 128 1.16 -12.38 1.12
C TRP A 128 1.51 -13.66 1.88
N SER A 129 0.53 -14.54 2.09
CA SER A 129 0.76 -15.88 2.62
C SER A 129 0.89 -16.88 1.47
N GLU A 130 2.07 -17.45 1.27
CA GLU A 130 2.30 -18.48 0.24
C GLU A 130 1.53 -19.78 0.52
N GLN A 131 1.43 -20.16 1.80
CA GLN A 131 0.75 -21.39 2.22
C GLN A 131 -0.75 -21.34 1.92
N LEU A 132 -1.40 -20.23 2.29
CA LEU A 132 -2.83 -20.04 2.09
C LEU A 132 -3.15 -19.41 0.72
N ARG A 133 -2.12 -18.96 -0.01
CA ARG A 133 -2.20 -18.18 -1.25
C ARG A 133 -3.11 -16.96 -1.10
N HIS A 134 -3.16 -16.35 0.07
CA HIS A 134 -4.04 -15.23 0.37
C HIS A 134 -3.23 -14.01 0.82
N CYS A 135 -3.59 -12.86 0.27
CA CYS A 135 -3.24 -11.54 0.77
C CYS A 135 -4.10 -11.20 2.00
N TYR A 136 -3.42 -10.88 3.09
CA TYR A 136 -3.98 -10.34 4.32
C TYR A 136 -3.67 -8.85 4.41
N ILE A 137 -4.61 -8.08 4.94
CA ILE A 137 -4.45 -6.66 5.23
C ILE A 137 -4.52 -6.52 6.74
N ASN A 138 -3.45 -6.00 7.34
CA ASN A 138 -3.38 -5.74 8.77
C ASN A 138 -3.39 -4.23 9.02
N ILE A 139 -4.15 -3.81 10.03
CA ILE A 139 -4.16 -2.45 10.56
C ILE A 139 -4.33 -2.52 12.08
N CYS A 140 -3.40 -1.91 12.82
CA CYS A 140 -3.28 -2.09 14.27
C CYS A 140 -3.38 -3.59 14.63
N ASP A 141 -4.37 -3.98 15.44
CA ASP A 141 -4.63 -5.35 15.88
C ASP A 141 -5.64 -6.11 14.99
N ALA A 142 -6.19 -5.45 13.97
CA ALA A 142 -7.18 -6.03 13.08
C ALA A 142 -6.52 -6.65 11.83
N GLN A 143 -7.02 -7.82 11.43
CA GLN A 143 -6.61 -8.52 10.22
C GLN A 143 -7.83 -8.80 9.32
N PHE A 144 -7.66 -8.56 8.03
CA PHE A 144 -8.67 -8.77 7.00
C PHE A 144 -8.12 -9.57 5.83
N ILE A 145 -8.98 -10.34 5.17
CA ILE A 145 -8.64 -11.00 3.92
C ILE A 145 -8.96 -10.03 2.77
N TYR A 146 -8.03 -9.89 1.83
CA TYR A 146 -8.27 -9.12 0.61
C TYR A 146 -9.44 -9.71 -0.18
N SER A 147 -10.39 -8.89 -0.64
CA SER A 147 -11.63 -9.38 -1.28
C SER A 147 -11.47 -9.80 -2.75
N TYR A 148 -10.35 -9.46 -3.39
CA TYR A 148 -10.05 -9.73 -4.82
C TYR A 148 -11.12 -9.22 -5.81
N GLU A 149 -11.88 -8.20 -5.43
CA GLU A 149 -12.87 -7.59 -6.33
C GLU A 149 -12.16 -6.70 -7.34
N TYR A 150 -12.42 -6.94 -8.63
CA TYR A 150 -11.80 -6.17 -9.68
C TYR A 150 -12.44 -4.78 -9.77
N LEU A 151 -11.63 -3.74 -9.62
CA LEU A 151 -12.07 -2.35 -9.59
C LEU A 151 -11.73 -1.57 -10.87
N GLY A 152 -10.96 -2.17 -11.77
CA GLY A 152 -10.45 -1.50 -12.97
C GLY A 152 -9.27 -0.56 -12.70
N ASN A 153 -8.79 0.05 -13.78
CA ASN A 153 -7.74 1.07 -13.73
C ASN A 153 -8.39 2.44 -13.50
N THR A 154 -8.65 2.77 -12.24
CA THR A 154 -9.30 4.02 -11.85
C THR A 154 -8.34 4.87 -11.00
N PRO A 155 -8.26 6.20 -11.25
CA PRO A 155 -7.20 7.05 -10.68
C PRO A 155 -7.32 7.16 -9.16
N ARG A 156 -6.31 6.78 -8.37
CA ARG A 156 -6.41 6.85 -6.91
C ARG A 156 -6.28 8.29 -6.40
N LEU A 157 -7.06 8.62 -5.37
CA LEU A 157 -6.96 9.89 -4.67
C LEU A 157 -5.66 9.94 -3.85
N VAL A 158 -5.11 11.15 -3.71
CA VAL A 158 -3.92 11.39 -2.90
C VAL A 158 -4.27 11.15 -1.43
N ILE A 159 -3.48 10.31 -0.77
CA ILE A 159 -3.68 9.98 0.64
C ILE A 159 -3.01 11.08 1.48
N THR A 160 -3.81 11.76 2.30
CA THR A 160 -3.32 12.80 3.22
C THR A 160 -3.25 12.26 4.66
N PRO A 161 -2.47 12.90 5.56
CA PRO A 161 -2.47 12.53 6.98
C PRO A 161 -3.85 12.59 7.66
N LEU A 162 -4.77 13.42 7.14
CA LEU A 162 -6.15 13.47 7.62
C LEU A 162 -6.90 12.18 7.27
N THR A 163 -6.80 11.77 6.01
CA THR A 163 -7.38 10.53 5.50
C THR A 163 -6.88 9.31 6.27
N ASP A 164 -5.56 9.22 6.51
CA ASP A 164 -4.96 8.12 7.28
C ASP A 164 -5.44 8.06 8.74
N ARG A 165 -5.63 9.23 9.37
CA ARG A 165 -6.18 9.33 10.72
C ARG A 165 -7.63 8.86 10.78
N GLU A 166 -8.46 9.24 9.81
CA GLU A 166 -9.87 8.83 9.74
C GLU A 166 -10.01 7.32 9.56
N PHE A 167 -9.18 6.72 8.70
CA PHE A 167 -9.09 5.27 8.57
C PHE A 167 -8.72 4.62 9.91
N THR A 168 -7.61 5.04 10.52
CA THR A 168 -7.17 4.50 11.81
C THR A 168 -8.27 4.60 12.87
N VAL A 169 -8.96 5.74 12.96
CA VAL A 169 -10.02 5.98 13.95
C VAL A 169 -11.23 5.05 13.73
N CYS A 170 -11.69 4.85 12.49
CA CYS A 170 -12.82 3.94 12.21
C CYS A 170 -12.48 2.48 12.55
N PHE A 171 -11.22 2.05 12.41
CA PHE A 171 -10.82 0.67 12.74
C PHE A 171 -10.50 0.46 14.23
N VAL A 172 -9.85 1.41 14.89
CA VAL A 172 -9.41 1.28 16.30
C VAL A 172 -10.54 1.58 17.28
N CYS A 173 -11.44 2.49 16.94
CA CYS A 173 -12.59 2.83 17.77
C CYS A 173 -13.86 2.35 17.07
N PRO A 174 -14.22 1.04 17.15
CA PRO A 174 -15.55 0.65 16.77
C PRO A 174 -16.52 1.45 17.65
N PRO A 175 -17.48 2.15 17.04
CA PRO A 175 -18.38 3.06 17.73
C PRO A 175 -19.07 2.31 18.86
N VAL A 176 -19.09 2.91 20.05
CA VAL A 176 -19.91 2.45 21.18
C VAL A 176 -21.36 2.83 20.84
N GLY A 177 -21.99 2.07 19.95
CA GLY A 177 -23.29 2.36 19.35
C GLY A 177 -23.51 1.60 18.03
N PRO A 178 -24.65 1.79 17.32
CA PRO A 178 -24.84 1.22 16.00
C PRO A 178 -23.72 1.69 15.08
N VAL A 179 -23.00 0.74 14.47
CA VAL A 179 -21.88 1.02 13.56
C VAL A 179 -22.40 1.93 12.45
N PRO A 180 -21.92 3.18 12.33
CA PRO A 180 -22.34 4.05 11.27
C PRO A 180 -22.06 3.41 9.92
N TRP A 181 -23.01 3.54 9.01
CA TRP A 181 -22.97 2.95 7.68
C TRP A 181 -21.67 3.26 6.90
N TRP A 182 -21.05 4.41 7.14
CA TRP A 182 -19.75 4.77 6.55
C TRP A 182 -18.62 3.82 6.99
N CYS A 183 -18.62 3.32 8.22
CA CYS A 183 -17.56 2.43 8.72
C CYS A 183 -17.70 0.99 8.17
N GLN A 184 -18.93 0.53 7.87
CA GLN A 184 -19.16 -0.72 7.12
C GLN A 184 -18.72 -0.63 5.65
N THR A 185 -18.93 0.54 5.05
CA THR A 185 -18.58 0.79 3.64
C THR A 185 -17.05 1.01 3.49
N LEU A 186 -16.40 1.68 4.45
CA LEU A 186 -14.93 1.78 4.57
C LEU A 186 -14.28 0.40 4.71
N ASN A 187 -14.86 -0.52 5.48
CA ASN A 187 -14.34 -1.89 5.63
C ASN A 187 -14.33 -2.64 4.27
N SER A 188 -15.38 -2.47 3.46
CA SER A 188 -15.42 -3.03 2.09
C SER A 188 -14.43 -2.37 1.13
N PHE A 189 -14.11 -1.09 1.32
CA PHE A 189 -13.14 -0.36 0.49
C PHE A 189 -11.68 -0.63 0.85
N VAL A 190 -11.37 -0.78 2.14
CA VAL A 190 -10.05 -1.22 2.59
C VAL A 190 -9.77 -2.64 2.10
N ARG A 191 -10.75 -3.55 2.19
CA ARG A 191 -10.64 -4.92 1.66
C ARG A 191 -10.43 -4.99 0.14
N SER A 192 -10.65 -3.91 -0.59
CA SER A 192 -10.47 -3.84 -2.04
C SER A 192 -9.37 -2.87 -2.48
N CYS A 193 -8.65 -2.22 -1.55
CA CYS A 193 -7.67 -1.16 -1.82
C CYS A 193 -8.22 -0.04 -2.75
N SER A 194 -9.50 0.30 -2.57
CA SER A 194 -10.21 1.32 -3.35
C SER A 194 -10.18 2.68 -2.64
N TRP A 195 -9.04 3.37 -2.70
CA TRP A 195 -8.88 4.68 -2.05
C TRP A 195 -9.74 5.81 -2.66
N GLN A 196 -10.31 5.61 -3.86
CA GLN A 196 -11.19 6.59 -4.51
C GLN A 196 -12.54 6.78 -3.82
N LYS A 197 -13.15 5.70 -3.30
CA LYS A 197 -14.52 5.76 -2.77
C LYS A 197 -14.60 6.13 -1.30
N ALA A 198 -13.47 6.08 -0.59
CA ALA A 198 -13.41 6.50 0.82
C ALA A 198 -13.58 8.03 0.97
N SER A 199 -12.94 8.85 0.13
CA SER A 199 -13.02 10.32 0.25
C SER A 199 -14.39 10.89 -0.11
N VAL A 200 -15.16 10.23 -0.99
CA VAL A 200 -16.53 10.66 -1.35
C VAL A 200 -17.48 10.53 -0.16
N MET A 201 -17.25 9.57 0.74
CA MET A 201 -18.03 9.44 1.99
C MET A 201 -17.60 10.43 3.08
N LEU A 202 -16.37 10.95 3.03
CA LEU A 202 -15.82 11.88 4.02
C LEU A 202 -16.11 13.36 3.69
N SER A 203 -16.72 13.61 2.53
CA SER A 203 -17.14 14.96 2.11
C SER A 203 -18.63 15.25 2.41
N PHE A 204 -19.29 14.39 3.19
CA PHE A 204 -20.69 14.52 3.63
C PHE A 204 -20.82 14.37 5.14
#